data_AF-A0A2E9NQ15-F1
#
_entry.id   AF-A0A2E9NQ15-F1
#
_cell.length_a   1.000
_cell.length_b   1.000
_cell.length_c   1.000
_cell.angle_alpha   90.00
_cell.angle_beta   90.00
_cell.angle_gamma   90.00
#
_symmetry.space_group_name_H-M   'P 1'
#
loop_
_entity.id
_entity.type
_entity.pdbx_description
1 polymer ?
#
loop_
_entity_poly.entity_id
_entity_poly.type
_entity_poly.pdbx_seq_one_letter_code
_entity_poly.pdbx_strand_id
1 'polypeptide(L)'
;MEQLIRNVDRRVAGIEQILPTLATKVDLERFATKADLEPLGTKVELKELRREMYEEGKRTRSYFDVVAEGLNDQIRLVGEGLAHVMAKLDNRG
;
A
#
# COMPACT_ATOMS: atom_id res chain seq x y z
N MET A 1 -21.65 -31.36 -58.57
CA MET A 1 -22.57 -30.38 -57.94
C MET A 1 -23.09 -30.86 -56.60
N GLU A 2 -23.72 -32.04 -56.52
CA GLU A 2 -24.39 -32.51 -55.29
C GLU A 2 -23.49 -32.67 -54.07
N GLN A 3 -22.25 -33.16 -54.22
CA GLN A 3 -21.32 -33.28 -53.09
C GLN A 3 -20.97 -31.93 -52.46
N LEU A 4 -20.88 -30.87 -53.28
CA LEU A 4 -20.64 -29.51 -52.78
C LEU A 4 -21.84 -29.02 -51.97
N ILE A 5 -23.05 -29.25 -52.48
CA ILE A 5 -24.30 -28.90 -51.78
C ILE A 5 -24.37 -29.63 -50.43
N ARG A 6 -24.15 -30.96 -50.40
CA ARG A 6 -24.11 -31.76 -49.15
C ARG A 6 -23.05 -31.29 -48.15
N ASN A 7 -21.92 -30.77 -48.63
CA ASN A 7 -20.88 -30.22 -47.77
C ASN A 7 -21.27 -28.85 -47.22
N VAL A 8 -21.97 -28.02 -48.01
CA VAL A 8 -22.51 -26.74 -47.55
C VAL A 8 -23.59 -26.96 -46.49
N ASP A 9 -24.53 -27.87 -46.72
CA ASP A 9 -25.62 -28.15 -45.76
C ASP A 9 -25.06 -28.59 -44.40
N ARG A 10 -24.05 -29.46 -44.39
CA ARG A 10 -23.37 -29.88 -43.16
C ARG A 10 -22.70 -28.72 -42.42
N ARG A 11 -22.10 -27.78 -43.15
CA ARG A 11 -21.45 -26.60 -42.55
C ARG A 11 -22.48 -25.60 -42.02
N VAL A 12 -23.58 -25.40 -42.75
CA VAL A 12 -24.69 -24.53 -42.33
C VAL A 12 -25.31 -25.08 -41.04
N ALA A 13 -25.61 -26.37 -40.99
CA ALA A 13 -26.14 -27.02 -39.78
C ALA A 13 -25.18 -26.87 -38.57
N GLY A 14 -23.87 -26.95 -38.80
CA GLY A 14 -22.88 -26.71 -37.75
C GLY A 14 -22.85 -25.25 -37.27
N ILE A 15 -22.99 -24.28 -38.19
CA ILE A 15 -23.06 -22.87 -37.85
C ILE A 15 -24.33 -22.54 -37.06
N GLU A 16 -25.48 -23.11 -37.45
CA GLU A 16 -26.76 -22.95 -36.75
C GLU A 16 -26.71 -23.45 -35.31
N GLN A 17 -25.95 -24.51 -35.04
CA GLN A 17 -25.75 -25.02 -33.68
C GLN A 17 -24.85 -24.12 -32.81
N ILE A 18 -23.85 -23.46 -33.40
CA ILE A 18 -22.88 -22.65 -32.67
C ILE A 18 -23.42 -21.22 -32.42
N LEU A 19 -24.17 -20.66 -33.36
CA LEU A 19 -24.71 -19.29 -33.30
C LEU A 19 -25.37 -18.93 -31.94
N PRO A 20 -26.25 -19.78 -31.36
CA PRO A 20 -26.90 -19.48 -30.07
C PRO A 20 -25.95 -19.48 -28.86
N THR A 21 -24.72 -20.00 -29.01
CA THR A 21 -23.72 -20.07 -27.93
C THR A 21 -22.79 -18.86 -27.90
N LEU A 22 -22.81 -18.04 -28.95
CA LEU A 22 -21.96 -16.87 -29.05
C LEU A 22 -22.54 -15.72 -28.22
N ALA A 23 -21.68 -15.08 -27.44
CA ALA A 23 -22.03 -13.85 -26.75
C ALA A 23 -22.34 -12.74 -27.78
N THR A 24 -23.42 -12.01 -27.53
CA THR A 24 -23.80 -10.81 -28.27
C THR A 24 -23.14 -9.58 -27.68
N LYS A 25 -23.24 -8.44 -28.37
CA LYS A 25 -22.78 -7.16 -27.83
C LYS A 25 -23.52 -6.78 -26.54
N VAL A 26 -24.82 -7.09 -26.47
CA VAL A 26 -25.65 -6.85 -25.29
C VAL A 26 -25.15 -7.67 -24.09
N ASP A 27 -24.69 -8.90 -24.31
CA ASP A 27 -24.11 -9.74 -23.25
C ASP A 27 -22.82 -9.17 -22.67
N LEU A 28 -22.13 -8.28 -23.41
CA LEU A 28 -20.90 -7.63 -22.97
C LEU A 28 -21.14 -6.34 -22.18
N GLU A 29 -22.29 -5.68 -22.34
CA GLU A 29 -22.62 -4.40 -21.67
C GLU A 29 -22.67 -4.51 -20.14
N ARG A 30 -22.92 -5.72 -19.62
CA ARG A 30 -22.96 -5.98 -18.17
C ARG A 30 -21.58 -6.07 -17.50
N PHE A 31 -20.50 -6.15 -18.27
CA PHE A 31 -19.16 -6.27 -17.71
C PHE A 31 -18.55 -4.89 -17.45
N ALA A 32 -17.82 -4.80 -16.33
CA ALA A 32 -17.05 -3.60 -16.00
C ALA A 32 -16.05 -3.26 -17.11
N THR A 33 -15.98 -1.99 -17.44
CA THR A 33 -15.05 -1.39 -18.39
C THR A 33 -13.77 -0.95 -17.68
N LYS A 34 -12.77 -0.55 -18.46
CA LYS A 34 -11.55 0.04 -17.90
C LYS A 34 -11.84 1.34 -17.12
N ALA A 35 -12.82 2.12 -17.55
CA ALA A 35 -13.21 3.36 -16.89
C ALA A 35 -13.77 3.08 -15.48
N ASP A 36 -14.51 1.98 -15.31
CA ASP A 36 -15.04 1.57 -14.00
C ASP A 36 -13.93 1.19 -13.00
N LEU A 37 -12.73 0.88 -13.49
CA LEU A 37 -11.56 0.53 -12.68
C LEU A 37 -10.63 1.73 -12.40
N GLU A 38 -10.79 2.87 -13.07
CA GLU A 38 -9.97 4.06 -12.83
C GLU A 38 -10.06 4.59 -11.38
N PRO A 39 -11.23 4.60 -10.72
CA PRO A 39 -11.34 5.00 -9.32
C PRO A 39 -10.61 4.04 -8.36
N LEU A 40 -10.33 2.80 -8.78
CA LEU A 40 -9.56 1.83 -7.99
C LEU A 40 -8.05 2.11 -8.03
N GLY A 41 -7.66 3.37 -8.33
CA GLY A 41 -6.31 3.95 -8.42
C GLY A 41 -5.46 3.91 -7.15
N THR A 42 -5.61 2.86 -6.36
CA THR A 42 -4.85 2.41 -5.19
C THR A 42 -3.33 2.63 -5.27
N LYS A 43 -2.71 2.60 -6.45
CA LYS A 43 -1.27 2.82 -6.59
C LYS A 43 -0.81 4.24 -6.22
N VAL A 44 -1.62 5.26 -6.49
CA VAL A 44 -1.26 6.65 -6.15
C VAL A 44 -1.43 6.87 -4.65
N GLU A 45 -2.56 6.43 -4.11
CA GLU A 45 -2.88 6.52 -2.68
C GLU A 45 -1.85 5.76 -1.83
N LEU A 46 -1.44 4.56 -2.24
CA LEU A 46 -0.40 3.79 -1.55
C LEU A 46 0.98 4.47 -1.57
N LYS A 47 1.29 5.26 -2.61
CA LYS A 47 2.54 6.03 -2.65
C LYS A 47 2.50 7.21 -1.68
N GLU A 48 1.39 7.93 -1.63
CA GLU A 48 1.21 9.03 -0.68
C GLU A 48 1.24 8.51 0.76
N LEU A 49 0.52 7.43 1.07
CA LEU A 49 0.55 6.79 2.40
C LEU A 49 1.97 6.37 2.79
N ARG A 50 2.72 5.74 1.88
CA ARG A 50 4.13 5.38 2.13
C ARG A 50 4.98 6.62 2.45
N ARG A 51 4.78 7.72 1.72
CA ARG A 51 5.52 8.96 1.94
C ARG A 51 5.19 9.54 3.32
N GLU A 52 3.92 9.60 3.68
CA GLU A 52 3.47 10.09 4.99
C GLU A 52 4.07 9.27 6.13
N MET A 53 4.03 7.94 6.03
CA MET A 53 4.63 7.05 7.02
C MET A 53 6.13 7.25 7.17
N TYR A 54 6.84 7.46 6.05
CA TYR A 54 8.27 7.72 6.08
C TYR A 54 8.62 9.04 6.79
N GLU A 55 7.87 10.10 6.50
CA GLU A 55 8.06 11.40 7.15
C GLU A 55 7.64 11.37 8.62
N GLU A 56 6.60 10.62 8.99
CA GLU A 56 6.21 10.41 10.39
C GLU A 56 7.29 9.63 11.16
N GLY A 57 7.88 8.60 10.54
CA GLY A 57 9.00 7.87 11.13
C GLY A 57 10.22 8.75 11.40
N LYS A 58 10.53 9.68 10.48
CA LYS A 58 11.59 10.67 10.70
C LYS A 58 11.27 11.64 11.83
N ARG A 59 10.04 12.19 11.86
CA ARG A 59 9.59 13.08 12.93
C ARG A 59 9.70 12.41 14.30
N THR A 60 9.21 11.17 14.37
CA THR A 60 9.28 10.36 15.59
C THR A 60 10.73 10.18 16.03
N ARG A 61 11.63 9.78 15.13
CA ARG A 61 13.06 9.61 15.46
C ARG A 61 13.70 10.90 15.93
N SER A 62 13.45 12.02 15.26
CA SER A 62 13.96 13.33 15.67
C SER A 62 13.47 13.74 17.05
N TYR A 63 12.22 13.45 17.39
CA TYR A 63 11.69 13.70 18.73
C TYR A 63 12.39 12.83 19.78
N PHE A 64 12.62 11.55 19.48
CA PHE A 64 13.35 10.65 20.36
C PHE A 64 14.80 11.08 20.58
N ASP A 65 15.47 11.61 19.56
CA ASP A 65 16.84 12.12 19.70
C ASP A 65 16.89 13.30 20.71
N VAL A 66 15.96 14.26 20.60
CA VAL A 66 15.83 15.38 21.56
C VAL A 66 15.53 14.90 22.98
N VAL A 67 14.63 13.92 23.13
CA VAL A 67 14.32 13.34 24.45
C VAL A 67 15.54 12.65 25.04
N ALA A 68 16.28 11.88 24.24
CA ALA A 68 17.49 11.18 24.69
C ALA A 68 18.58 12.17 25.12
N GLU A 69 18.79 13.25 24.36
CA GLU A 69 19.70 14.33 24.73
C GLU A 69 19.30 14.97 26.07
N GLY A 70 18.01 15.34 26.21
CA GLY A 70 17.50 15.93 27.45
C GLY A 70 17.65 15.02 28.67
N LEU A 71 17.42 13.72 28.52
CA LEU A 71 17.64 12.74 29.59
C LEU A 71 19.12 12.62 29.98
N ASN A 72 20.01 12.60 29.00
CA ASN A 72 21.46 12.55 29.26
C ASN A 72 21.93 13.79 30.04
N ASP A 73 21.44 14.97 29.67
CA ASP A 73 21.75 16.20 30.38
C ASP A 73 21.23 16.20 31.82
N GLN A 74 19.99 15.74 32.03
CA GLN A 74 19.42 15.61 33.38
C GLN A 74 20.21 14.63 34.25
N ILE A 75 20.57 13.45 33.71
CA ILE A 75 21.39 12.46 34.41
C ILE A 75 22.75 13.05 34.80
N ARG A 76 23.38 13.80 33.88
CA ARG A 76 24.66 14.47 34.16
C ARG A 76 24.53 15.48 35.29
N LEU A 77 23.52 16.35 35.26
CA LEU A 77 23.27 17.35 36.30
C LEU A 77 23.02 16.72 37.67
N VAL A 78 22.25 15.63 37.72
CA VAL A 78 22.04 14.86 38.96
C VAL A 78 23.36 14.28 39.47
N GLY A 79 24.18 13.69 38.59
CA GLY A 79 25.50 13.16 38.94
C GLY A 79 26.44 14.23 39.51
N GLU A 80 26.49 15.40 38.89
CA GLU A 80 27.28 16.55 39.37
C GLU A 80 26.80 17.05 40.73
N GLY A 81 25.48 17.17 40.92
CA GLY A 81 24.87 17.56 42.19
C GLY A 81 25.19 16.58 43.31
N LEU A 82 25.10 15.27 43.05
CA LEU A 82 25.46 14.23 44.00
C LEU A 82 26.94 14.28 44.39
N ALA A 83 27.83 14.44 43.40
CA ALA A 83 29.27 14.59 43.65
C ALA A 83 29.58 15.79 44.55
N HIS A 84 28.90 16.92 44.32
CA HIS A 84 29.05 18.12 45.15
C HIS A 84 28.58 17.90 46.60
N VAL A 85 27.46 17.20 46.80
CA VAL A 85 26.96 16.86 48.15
C VAL A 85 27.93 15.91 48.87
N MET A 86 28.44 14.89 48.19
CA MET A 86 29.42 13.96 48.77
C MET A 86 30.69 14.68 49.21
N ALA A 87 31.26 15.54 48.36
CA ALA A 87 32.44 16.33 48.71
C ALA A 87 32.23 17.24 49.93
N LYS A 88 31.01 17.77 50.13
CA LYS A 88 30.67 18.57 51.33
C LYS A 88 30.56 17.71 52.59
N LEU A 89 30.16 16.45 52.48
CA LEU A 89 30.09 15.52 53.61
C LEU A 89 31.49 15.07 54.03
N ASP A 90 32.36 14.74 53.07
CA ASP A 90 33.75 14.35 53.35
C ASP A 90 34.54 15.46 54.05
N ASN A 91 34.28 16.74 53.69
CA ASN A 91 34.92 17.89 54.33
C ASN A 91 34.36 18.23 55.73
N ARG A 92 33.33 17.53 56.22
CA ARG A 92 32.70 17.74 57.54
C ARG A 92 32.98 16.64 58.55
N GLY A 93 33.60 15.52 58.14
CA GLY A 93 34.09 14.46 59.02
C GLY A 93 35.56 14.65 59.36
#